data_AF-A0A7S7C3E8-F1
#
_entry.id   AF-A0A7S7C3E8-F1
#
_cell.length_a   1.000
_cell.length_b   1.000
_cell.length_c   1.000
_cell.angle_alpha   90.00
_cell.angle_beta   90.00
_cell.angle_gamma   90.00
#
_symmetry.space_group_name_H-M   'P 1'
#
loop_
_entity.id
_entity.type
_entity.pdbx_description
1 polymer ?
#
loop_
_entity_poly.entity_id
_entity_poly.type
_entity_poly.pdbx_seq_one_letter_code
_entity_poly.pdbx_strand_id
1 'polypeptide(L)'
;MSTWLDRWDRRYTDRVRLLVEILPVLAQEPRFALKGGTAINLFEHDLPRLSVDIDLAWLPVHDYAEDAKLIAEALGRLADAMRARPLQLQVQASVGEGGVVPRLVASRGRARVQIETTPVMRGTVHPVRTMVVRPRVEEAFGFAEVQVLDFADLYAGKLAAALSRQHPRDLFDVGLLLEDERADAGLWRTFLVYLTCSPKPAWEMLAPRVPADFEATFEAHFMGMTAEPIEATALLESRERLLARVAHWLDEPSSAFLQSVEDEQPDFGLIGLAHAADLPGVRRKLHNLAQRTVAKRAADRGQLTDVLARIKAR
;
A
#
# COMPACT_ATOMS: atom_id res chain seq x y z
N MET A 1 -4.88 11.52 31.34
CA MET A 1 -3.79 11.08 30.45
C MET A 1 -4.03 9.61 30.18
N SER A 2 -4.33 9.26 28.93
CA SER A 2 -4.73 7.89 28.58
C SER A 2 -3.56 6.93 28.79
N THR A 3 -3.72 5.99 29.72
CA THR A 3 -2.69 5.06 30.25
C THR A 3 -2.25 3.97 29.27
N TRP A 4 -2.87 3.91 28.10
CA TRP A 4 -2.53 2.93 27.06
C TRP A 4 -1.32 3.28 26.20
N LEU A 5 -0.93 4.57 26.14
CA LEU A 5 0.19 5.05 25.34
C LEU A 5 1.52 4.52 25.88
N ASP A 6 1.54 4.19 27.18
CA ASP A 6 2.69 3.62 27.89
C ASP A 6 3.07 2.21 27.37
N ARG A 7 2.20 1.57 26.59
CA ARG A 7 2.47 0.28 25.95
C ARG A 7 3.31 0.39 24.68
N TRP A 8 3.41 1.58 24.10
CA TRP A 8 4.15 1.80 22.87
C TRP A 8 5.54 2.38 23.11
N ASP A 9 6.49 1.96 22.26
CA ASP A 9 7.82 2.56 22.29
C ASP A 9 7.72 4.06 21.94
N ARG A 10 8.24 4.89 22.86
CA ARG A 10 8.23 6.35 22.77
C ARG A 10 8.85 6.87 21.47
N ARG A 11 9.82 6.16 20.90
CA ARG A 11 10.44 6.51 19.62
C ARG A 11 9.43 6.49 18.47
N TYR A 12 8.44 5.60 18.50
CA TYR A 12 7.41 5.50 17.49
C TYR A 12 6.28 6.50 17.74
N THR A 13 5.89 6.74 19.00
CA THR A 13 4.83 7.70 19.32
C THR A 13 5.22 9.15 19.00
N ASP A 14 6.48 9.55 19.25
CA ASP A 14 6.99 10.87 18.86
C ASP A 14 6.96 11.07 17.33
N ARG A 15 7.23 10.00 16.55
CA ARG A 15 7.13 10.04 15.09
C ARG A 15 5.69 10.16 14.62
N VAL A 16 4.78 9.41 15.22
CA VAL A 16 3.34 9.45 14.87
C VAL A 16 2.74 10.81 15.19
N ARG A 17 3.14 11.43 16.31
CA ARG A 17 2.75 12.81 16.64
C ARG A 17 3.18 13.79 15.56
N LEU A 18 4.46 13.76 15.18
CA LEU A 18 4.96 14.61 14.10
C LEU A 18 4.24 14.32 12.77
N LEU A 19 3.94 13.05 12.48
CA LEU A 19 3.20 12.64 11.29
C LEU A 19 1.81 13.29 11.27
N VAL A 20 1.05 13.21 12.36
CA VAL A 20 -0.30 13.78 12.46
C VAL A 20 -0.28 15.30 12.30
N GLU A 21 0.74 15.98 12.85
CA GLU A 21 0.94 17.42 12.63
C GLU A 21 1.23 17.79 11.16
N ILE A 22 1.82 16.88 10.37
CA ILE A 22 2.13 17.09 8.95
C ILE A 22 0.89 16.92 8.06
N LEU A 23 -0.04 16.03 8.43
CA LEU A 23 -1.20 15.67 7.61
C LEU A 23 -2.01 16.89 7.11
N PRO A 24 -2.32 17.93 7.93
CA PRO A 24 -3.02 19.12 7.46
C PRO A 24 -2.29 19.93 6.38
N VAL A 25 -0.96 19.86 6.34
CA VAL A 25 -0.18 20.50 5.25
C VAL A 25 -0.31 19.69 3.96
N LEU A 26 -0.30 18.37 4.06
CA LEU A 26 -0.50 17.50 2.90
C LEU A 26 -1.89 17.65 2.28
N ALA A 27 -2.92 17.89 3.11
CA ALA A 27 -4.29 18.13 2.66
C ALA A 27 -4.42 19.35 1.72
N GLN A 28 -3.45 20.28 1.72
CA GLN A 28 -3.45 21.46 0.85
C GLN A 28 -3.09 21.13 -0.61
N GLU A 29 -2.60 19.92 -0.89
CA GLU A 29 -2.27 19.46 -2.24
C GLU A 29 -3.26 18.33 -2.66
N PRO A 30 -4.41 18.68 -3.26
CA PRO A 30 -5.50 17.74 -3.54
C PRO A 30 -5.20 16.74 -4.66
N ARG A 31 -4.03 16.83 -5.29
CA ARG A 31 -3.55 15.84 -6.26
C ARG A 31 -2.88 14.64 -5.60
N PHE A 32 -2.69 14.67 -4.28
CA PHE A 32 -2.26 13.51 -3.50
C PHE A 32 -3.38 12.97 -2.63
N ALA A 33 -3.45 11.65 -2.53
CA ALA A 33 -4.25 10.95 -1.52
C ALA A 33 -3.37 10.07 -0.64
N LEU A 34 -3.69 10.02 0.64
CA LEU A 34 -3.01 9.15 1.61
C LEU A 34 -3.30 7.68 1.31
N LYS A 35 -2.25 6.85 1.35
CA LYS A 35 -2.34 5.40 1.20
C LYS A 35 -1.54 4.66 2.27
N GLY A 36 -1.50 3.33 2.14
CA GLY A 36 -0.62 2.47 2.91
C GLY A 36 -1.00 2.35 4.39
N GLY A 37 -0.02 1.99 5.22
CA GLY A 37 -0.25 1.66 6.62
C GLY A 37 -0.79 2.83 7.45
N THR A 38 -0.46 4.07 7.07
CA THR A 38 -0.91 5.27 7.79
C THR A 38 -2.38 5.56 7.51
N ALA A 39 -2.84 5.47 6.26
CA ALA A 39 -4.26 5.53 5.95
C ALA A 39 -5.05 4.46 6.74
N ILE A 40 -4.57 3.22 6.71
CA ILE A 40 -5.24 2.09 7.38
C ILE A 40 -5.32 2.30 8.89
N ASN A 41 -4.22 2.66 9.54
CA ASN A 41 -4.15 2.67 11.02
C ASN A 41 -4.66 3.96 11.66
N LEU A 42 -4.76 5.06 10.90
CA LEU A 42 -5.23 6.34 11.44
C LEU A 42 -6.66 6.68 11.01
N PHE A 43 -7.14 6.18 9.87
CA PHE A 43 -8.42 6.59 9.28
C PHE A 43 -9.42 5.44 9.12
N GLU A 44 -8.98 4.23 8.80
CA GLU A 44 -9.87 3.05 8.74
C GLU A 44 -10.03 2.37 10.09
N HIS A 45 -8.93 2.24 10.83
CA HIS A 45 -8.89 1.58 12.14
C HIS A 45 -8.49 2.52 13.26
N ASP A 46 -8.91 2.18 14.46
CA ASP A 46 -8.72 3.01 15.65
C ASP A 46 -7.37 2.74 16.33
N LEU A 47 -6.30 2.89 15.53
CA LEU A 47 -4.89 2.72 15.89
C LEU A 47 -4.51 1.36 16.50
N PRO A 48 -4.78 0.23 15.82
CA PRO A 48 -4.38 -1.09 16.31
C PRO A 48 -2.85 -1.28 16.28
N ARG A 49 -2.14 -0.51 15.45
CA ARG A 49 -0.69 -0.36 15.52
C ARG A 49 -0.23 1.01 15.03
N LEU A 50 0.99 1.39 15.40
CA LEU A 50 1.64 2.60 14.92
C LEU A 50 2.07 2.46 13.45
N SER A 51 1.95 3.55 12.70
CA SER A 51 2.51 3.73 11.36
C SER A 51 3.32 5.03 11.32
N VAL A 52 4.54 4.97 10.79
CA VAL A 52 5.57 6.01 11.00
C VAL A 52 6.03 6.71 9.72
N ASP A 53 5.53 6.27 8.58
CA ASP A 53 5.82 6.83 7.25
C ASP A 53 4.52 7.30 6.61
N ILE A 54 4.59 8.30 5.74
CA ILE A 54 3.46 8.79 4.95
C ILE A 54 3.65 8.32 3.51
N ASP A 55 2.72 7.51 3.04
CA ASP A 55 2.65 7.08 1.65
C ASP A 55 1.55 7.86 0.92
N LEU A 56 1.86 8.43 -0.25
CA LEU A 56 0.94 9.20 -1.07
C LEU A 56 0.77 8.58 -2.46
N ALA A 57 -0.47 8.50 -2.93
CA ALA A 57 -0.81 8.23 -4.32
C ALA A 57 -0.95 9.56 -5.08
N TRP A 58 -0.31 9.68 -6.24
CA TRP A 58 -0.56 10.80 -7.16
C TRP A 58 -1.79 10.49 -8.00
N LEU A 59 -2.79 11.36 -7.96
CA LEU A 59 -4.09 11.13 -8.59
C LEU A 59 -4.14 11.46 -10.08
N PRO A 60 -3.52 12.55 -10.58
CA PRO A 60 -3.51 12.83 -12.00
C PRO A 60 -2.86 11.69 -12.80
N VAL A 61 -3.38 11.50 -14.01
CA VAL A 61 -2.95 10.48 -14.96
C VAL A 61 -2.56 11.15 -16.27
N HIS A 62 -1.38 11.78 -16.28
CA HIS A 62 -0.73 12.28 -17.49
C HIS A 62 0.37 11.30 -17.94
N ASP A 63 1.18 11.71 -18.92
CA ASP A 63 2.40 10.97 -19.23
C ASP A 63 3.39 10.97 -18.05
N TYR A 64 4.36 10.05 -18.09
CA TYR A 64 5.31 9.89 -16.98
C TYR A 64 6.16 11.12 -16.72
N ALA A 65 6.63 11.81 -17.77
CA ALA A 65 7.53 12.94 -17.61
C ALA A 65 6.81 14.16 -17.03
N GLU A 66 5.58 14.41 -17.49
CA GLU A 66 4.72 15.47 -16.99
C GLU A 66 4.39 15.24 -15.50
N ASP A 67 3.86 14.07 -15.14
CA ASP A 67 3.50 13.78 -13.75
C ASP A 67 4.73 13.78 -12.83
N ALA A 68 5.88 13.31 -13.29
CA ALA A 68 7.11 13.35 -12.50
C ALA A 68 7.53 14.79 -12.16
N LYS A 69 7.39 15.72 -13.10
CA LYS A 69 7.64 17.15 -12.88
C LYS A 69 6.61 17.73 -11.90
N LEU A 70 5.32 17.46 -12.11
CA LEU A 70 4.25 17.97 -11.25
C LEU A 70 4.36 17.45 -9.81
N ILE A 71 4.74 16.18 -9.63
CA ILE A 71 5.03 15.57 -8.34
C ILE A 71 6.18 16.32 -7.64
N ALA A 72 7.28 16.58 -8.35
CA ALA A 72 8.43 17.27 -7.78
C ALA A 72 8.07 18.70 -7.34
N GLU A 73 7.30 19.43 -8.14
CA GLU A 73 6.80 20.77 -7.79
C GLU A 73 5.85 20.74 -6.58
N ALA A 74 4.96 19.75 -6.52
CA ALA A 74 4.04 19.55 -5.40
C ALA A 74 4.76 19.24 -4.10
N LEU A 75 5.72 18.31 -4.12
CA LEU A 75 6.56 18.02 -2.96
C LEU A 75 7.43 19.23 -2.57
N GLY A 76 7.90 20.03 -3.53
CA GLY A 76 8.58 21.30 -3.25
C GLY A 76 7.72 22.26 -2.44
N ARG A 77 6.47 22.51 -2.89
CA ARG A 77 5.53 23.38 -2.16
C ARG A 77 5.22 22.85 -0.76
N LEU A 78 5.01 21.54 -0.62
CA LEU A 78 4.78 20.91 0.69
C LEU A 78 6.00 21.03 1.61
N ALA A 79 7.21 20.87 1.07
CA ALA A 79 8.45 21.08 1.83
C ALA A 79 8.57 22.52 2.35
N ASP A 80 8.27 23.51 1.53
CA ASP A 80 8.32 24.91 1.93
C ASP A 80 7.25 25.26 2.98
N ALA A 81 6.03 24.74 2.82
CA ALA A 81 4.97 24.88 3.80
C ALA A 81 5.33 24.26 5.16
N MET A 82 5.97 23.08 5.16
CA MET A 82 6.45 22.42 6.38
C MET A 82 7.62 23.16 7.06
N ARG A 83 8.48 23.85 6.29
CA ARG A 83 9.57 24.68 6.83
C ARG A 83 9.07 26.00 7.43
N ALA A 84 7.94 26.50 6.94
CA ALA A 84 7.33 27.73 7.43
C ALA A 84 6.65 27.55 8.80
N ARG A 85 6.22 28.66 9.40
CA ARG A 85 5.34 28.62 10.58
C ARG A 85 3.97 28.03 10.20
N PRO A 86 3.32 27.26 11.09
CA PRO A 86 3.72 27.00 12.48
C PRO A 86 4.67 25.81 12.67
N LEU A 87 4.85 24.93 11.67
CA LEU A 87 5.54 23.65 11.88
C LEU A 87 7.07 23.76 12.03
N GLN A 88 7.71 24.67 11.27
CA GLN A 88 9.16 24.93 11.33
C GLN A 88 10.03 23.67 11.28
N LEU A 89 9.70 22.73 10.38
CA LEU A 89 10.39 21.45 10.28
C LEU A 89 11.70 21.57 9.49
N GLN A 90 12.66 20.72 9.82
CA GLN A 90 13.77 20.45 8.92
C GLN A 90 13.28 19.49 7.84
N VAL A 91 13.28 19.92 6.58
CA VAL A 91 12.81 19.12 5.45
C VAL A 91 13.92 18.93 4.43
N GLN A 92 14.23 17.68 4.12
CA GLN A 92 15.18 17.28 3.09
C GLN A 92 14.46 16.54 1.97
N ALA A 93 14.78 16.86 0.73
CA ALA A 93 14.34 16.12 -0.44
C ALA A 93 15.40 15.07 -0.79
N SER A 94 14.99 13.83 -1.03
CA SER A 94 15.88 12.83 -1.63
C SER A 94 15.62 12.77 -3.13
N VAL A 95 16.67 13.00 -3.92
CA VAL A 95 16.62 12.82 -5.38
C VAL A 95 16.70 11.31 -5.66
N GLY A 96 15.69 10.78 -6.33
CA GLY A 96 15.65 9.39 -6.79
C GLY A 96 16.36 9.20 -8.13
N GLU A 97 16.30 7.96 -8.65
CA GLU A 97 16.80 7.65 -10.00
C GLU A 97 16.06 8.48 -11.07
N GLY A 98 16.79 8.95 -12.08
CA GLY A 98 16.23 9.77 -13.15
C GLY A 98 15.92 11.23 -12.77
N GLY A 99 16.39 11.71 -11.62
CA GLY A 99 16.27 13.13 -11.22
C GLY A 99 14.91 13.53 -10.65
N VAL A 100 13.98 12.58 -10.47
CA VAL A 100 12.69 12.81 -9.82
C VAL A 100 12.89 12.84 -8.31
N VAL A 101 12.18 13.71 -7.59
CA VAL A 101 12.15 13.72 -6.12
C VAL A 101 10.91 12.95 -5.67
N PRO A 102 10.98 11.64 -5.35
CA PRO A 102 9.80 10.89 -4.92
C PRO A 102 9.54 11.00 -3.42
N ARG A 103 10.47 11.60 -2.66
CA ARG A 103 10.49 11.50 -1.20
C ARG A 103 10.99 12.77 -0.53
N LEU A 104 10.28 13.15 0.52
CA LEU A 104 10.71 14.11 1.52
C LEU A 104 10.98 13.41 2.84
N VAL A 105 11.85 14.01 3.62
CA VAL A 105 12.12 13.63 5.00
C VAL A 105 11.90 14.87 5.85
N ALA A 106 10.88 14.85 6.69
CA ALA A 106 10.59 15.91 7.64
C ALA A 106 11.01 15.46 9.04
N SER A 107 11.67 16.34 9.79
CA SER A 107 12.13 16.04 11.14
C SER A 107 11.99 17.20 12.12
N ARG A 108 11.75 16.85 13.39
CA ARG A 108 11.79 17.74 14.55
C ARG A 108 12.47 17.00 15.71
N GLY A 109 13.62 17.52 16.15
CA GLY A 109 14.43 16.85 17.16
C GLY A 109 14.84 15.45 16.71
N ARG A 110 14.44 14.41 17.47
CA ARG A 110 14.71 13.00 17.14
C ARG A 110 13.62 12.33 16.28
N ALA A 111 12.45 12.97 16.13
CA ALA A 111 11.36 12.46 15.31
C ALA A 111 11.64 12.74 13.83
N ARG A 112 11.45 11.72 13.00
CA ARG A 112 11.66 11.76 11.55
C ARG A 112 10.52 11.01 10.88
N VAL A 113 9.87 11.65 9.91
CA VAL A 113 8.78 11.11 9.10
C VAL A 113 9.22 11.13 7.64
N GLN A 114 9.10 9.99 6.96
CA GLN A 114 9.32 9.91 5.52
C GLN A 114 7.98 10.14 4.82
N ILE A 115 7.98 10.96 3.78
CA ILE A 115 6.82 11.26 2.95
C ILE A 115 7.17 10.83 1.55
N GLU A 116 6.50 9.80 1.04
CA GLU A 116 6.88 9.11 -0.18
C GLU A 116 5.71 9.03 -1.15
N THR A 117 6.01 9.16 -2.43
CA THR A 117 5.09 8.78 -3.50
C THR A 117 5.73 7.79 -4.45
N THR A 118 4.91 7.03 -5.17
CA THR A 118 5.38 6.06 -6.17
C THR A 118 4.96 6.56 -7.55
N PRO A 119 5.84 7.24 -8.30
CA PRO A 119 5.47 7.83 -9.60
C PRO A 119 5.02 6.81 -10.64
N VAL A 120 5.23 5.51 -10.43
CA VAL A 120 4.74 4.47 -11.35
C VAL A 120 3.29 4.10 -11.09
N MET A 121 2.86 4.09 -9.83
CA MET A 121 1.52 3.70 -9.41
C MET A 121 0.69 4.96 -9.14
N ARG A 122 0.32 5.64 -10.23
CA ARG A 122 -0.51 6.86 -10.22
C ARG A 122 -1.94 6.52 -10.64
N GLY A 123 -2.88 7.41 -10.32
CA GLY A 123 -4.31 7.15 -10.45
C GLY A 123 -4.83 6.20 -9.36
N THR A 124 -6.14 5.95 -9.41
CA THR A 124 -6.85 5.08 -8.45
C THR A 124 -7.88 4.24 -9.17
N VAL A 125 -8.22 3.06 -8.63
CA VAL A 125 -9.31 2.25 -9.20
C VAL A 125 -10.65 2.86 -8.83
N HIS A 126 -10.78 3.33 -7.60
CA HIS A 126 -12.00 3.92 -7.07
C HIS A 126 -11.82 5.39 -6.70
N PRO A 127 -12.92 6.16 -6.58
CA PRO A 127 -12.86 7.53 -6.10
C PRO A 127 -12.25 7.62 -4.69
N VAL A 128 -11.39 8.61 -4.49
CA VAL A 128 -10.84 8.96 -3.18
C VAL A 128 -11.89 9.56 -2.25
N ARG A 129 -11.63 9.52 -0.95
CA ARG A 129 -12.56 10.00 0.10
C ARG A 129 -11.84 10.96 1.05
N THR A 130 -12.51 12.03 1.46
CA THR A 130 -12.04 12.85 2.59
C THR A 130 -12.40 12.13 3.88
N MET A 131 -11.41 11.96 4.76
CA MET A 131 -11.59 11.29 6.04
C MET A 131 -10.93 12.10 7.15
N VAL A 132 -11.51 12.02 8.34
CA VAL A 132 -10.89 12.47 9.59
C VAL A 132 -10.28 11.27 10.31
N VAL A 133 -9.22 11.52 11.08
CA VAL A 133 -8.62 10.48 11.93
C VAL A 133 -9.64 9.86 12.88
N ARG A 134 -9.42 8.59 13.25
CA ARG A 134 -10.31 7.87 14.18
C ARG A 134 -10.24 8.45 15.61
N PRO A 135 -11.29 8.28 16.44
CA PRO A 135 -11.37 8.95 17.74
C PRO A 135 -10.17 8.73 18.67
N ARG A 136 -9.60 7.51 18.70
CA ARG A 136 -8.44 7.22 19.56
C ARG A 136 -7.16 7.88 19.06
N VAL A 137 -7.03 8.03 17.74
CA VAL A 137 -5.94 8.76 17.10
C VAL A 137 -6.04 10.24 17.44
N GLU A 138 -7.24 10.81 17.34
CA GLU A 138 -7.49 12.22 17.68
C GLU A 138 -7.17 12.51 19.16
N GLU A 139 -7.65 11.66 20.07
CA GLU A 139 -7.36 11.78 21.50
C GLU A 139 -5.85 11.74 21.79
N ALA A 140 -5.11 10.86 21.11
CA ALA A 140 -3.70 10.62 21.38
C ALA A 140 -2.74 11.60 20.67
N PHE A 141 -3.06 12.01 19.45
CA PHE A 141 -2.14 12.74 18.55
C PHE A 141 -2.73 14.02 17.97
N GLY A 142 -4.02 14.28 18.14
CA GLY A 142 -4.72 15.46 17.62
C GLY A 142 -5.47 15.19 16.31
N PHE A 143 -6.27 16.18 15.93
CA PHE A 143 -7.12 16.12 14.75
C PHE A 143 -6.32 16.24 13.44
N ALA A 144 -6.72 15.46 12.44
CA ALA A 144 -6.33 15.67 11.05
C ALA A 144 -7.47 15.22 10.12
N GLU A 145 -7.63 15.95 9.02
CA GLU A 145 -8.50 15.64 7.90
C GLU A 145 -7.67 15.62 6.62
N VAL A 146 -7.77 14.54 5.84
CA VAL A 146 -7.04 14.41 4.57
C VAL A 146 -7.86 13.62 3.56
N GLN A 147 -7.45 13.71 2.30
CA GLN A 147 -7.91 12.80 1.26
C GLN A 147 -7.19 11.45 1.39
N VAL A 148 -7.95 10.36 1.34
CA VAL A 148 -7.49 8.97 1.50
C VAL A 148 -7.99 8.17 0.31
N LEU A 149 -7.22 7.15 -0.10
CA LEU A 149 -7.71 6.18 -1.07
C LEU A 149 -8.98 5.46 -0.59
N ASP A 150 -9.74 4.92 -1.53
CA ASP A 150 -10.84 4.03 -1.20
C ASP A 150 -10.36 2.82 -0.38
N PHE A 151 -11.23 2.26 0.45
CA PHE A 151 -10.92 1.08 1.26
C PHE A 151 -10.39 -0.06 0.39
N ALA A 152 -11.02 -0.31 -0.76
CA ALA A 152 -10.63 -1.37 -1.67
C ALA A 152 -9.23 -1.11 -2.27
N ASP A 153 -8.91 0.13 -2.64
CA ASP A 153 -7.58 0.52 -3.14
C ASP A 153 -6.48 0.37 -2.06
N LEU A 154 -6.77 0.80 -0.82
CA LEU A 154 -5.85 0.67 0.31
C LEU A 154 -5.48 -0.79 0.55
N TYR A 155 -6.48 -1.64 0.66
CA TYR A 155 -6.29 -3.03 0.98
C TYR A 155 -5.86 -3.89 -0.20
N ALA A 156 -6.21 -3.52 -1.43
CA ALA A 156 -5.63 -4.13 -2.63
C ALA A 156 -4.10 -3.93 -2.66
N GLY A 157 -3.63 -2.71 -2.39
CA GLY A 157 -2.20 -2.43 -2.24
C GLY A 157 -1.56 -3.19 -1.07
N LYS A 158 -2.29 -3.33 0.05
CA LYS A 158 -1.85 -4.07 1.22
C LYS A 158 -1.71 -5.58 0.97
N LEU A 159 -2.69 -6.20 0.33
CA LEU A 159 -2.69 -7.59 -0.10
C LEU A 159 -1.54 -7.85 -1.07
N ALA A 160 -1.33 -6.95 -2.05
CA ALA A 160 -0.23 -7.06 -2.99
C ALA A 160 1.14 -7.02 -2.30
N ALA A 161 1.32 -6.12 -1.32
CA ALA A 161 2.54 -6.06 -0.51
C ALA A 161 2.72 -7.32 0.35
N ALA A 162 1.67 -7.76 1.04
CA ALA A 162 1.68 -8.94 1.90
C ALA A 162 2.09 -10.19 1.12
N LEU A 163 1.51 -10.43 -0.06
CA LEU A 163 1.84 -11.57 -0.90
C LEU A 163 3.22 -11.43 -1.58
N SER A 164 3.69 -10.22 -1.84
CA SER A 164 4.98 -9.99 -2.50
C SER A 164 6.18 -10.14 -1.56
N ARG A 165 6.14 -9.49 -0.39
CA ARG A 165 7.29 -9.40 0.54
C ARG A 165 7.03 -9.98 1.93
N GLN A 166 5.77 -10.26 2.30
CA GLN A 166 5.40 -10.94 3.56
C GLN A 166 5.99 -10.29 4.82
N HIS A 167 6.09 -8.96 4.85
CA HIS A 167 6.60 -8.22 6.00
C HIS A 167 5.61 -8.32 7.19
N PRO A 168 6.05 -8.41 8.46
CA PRO A 168 5.17 -8.46 9.63
C PRO A 168 4.06 -7.40 9.67
N ARG A 169 4.39 -6.13 9.47
CA ARG A 169 3.42 -5.01 9.27
C ARG A 169 2.37 -5.27 8.19
N ASP A 170 2.69 -6.03 7.15
CA ASP A 170 1.74 -6.34 6.09
C ASP A 170 0.79 -7.45 6.49
N LEU A 171 1.31 -8.51 7.08
CA LEU A 171 0.51 -9.61 7.60
C LEU A 171 -0.40 -9.18 8.75
N PHE A 172 0.04 -8.23 9.59
CA PHE A 172 -0.81 -7.67 10.64
C PHE A 172 -2.04 -6.94 10.08
N ASP A 173 -1.83 -5.97 9.17
CA ASP A 173 -2.96 -5.20 8.61
C ASP A 173 -3.91 -6.11 7.81
N VAL A 174 -3.37 -7.13 7.12
CA VAL A 174 -4.18 -8.13 6.41
C VAL A 174 -4.90 -9.05 7.40
N GLY A 175 -4.29 -9.41 8.53
CA GLY A 175 -4.96 -10.16 9.59
C GLY A 175 -6.26 -9.49 10.03
N LEU A 176 -6.21 -8.17 10.26
CA LEU A 176 -7.38 -7.35 10.58
C LEU A 176 -8.39 -7.30 9.43
N LEU A 177 -7.92 -7.13 8.19
CA LEU A 177 -8.77 -7.12 6.99
C LEU A 177 -9.59 -8.41 6.86
N LEU A 178 -9.00 -9.57 7.17
CA LEU A 178 -9.67 -10.85 6.98
C LEU A 178 -10.90 -11.06 7.89
N GLU A 179 -11.01 -10.26 8.95
CA GLU A 179 -12.17 -10.17 9.85
C GLU A 179 -13.15 -9.05 9.45
N ASP A 180 -12.78 -8.16 8.52
CA ASP A 180 -13.61 -7.05 8.05
C ASP A 180 -14.61 -7.53 6.99
N GLU A 181 -15.88 -7.19 7.13
CA GLU A 181 -16.95 -7.58 6.19
C GLU A 181 -16.75 -7.00 4.78
N ARG A 182 -15.98 -5.91 4.66
CA ARG A 182 -15.61 -5.28 3.39
C ARG A 182 -14.51 -6.05 2.65
N ALA A 183 -13.99 -7.13 3.23
CA ALA A 183 -13.18 -8.11 2.52
C ALA A 183 -14.06 -8.94 1.58
N ASP A 184 -14.55 -8.29 0.53
CA ASP A 184 -15.59 -8.79 -0.36
C ASP A 184 -15.10 -8.95 -1.82
N ALA A 185 -16.04 -9.27 -2.71
CA ALA A 185 -15.74 -9.41 -4.14
C ALA A 185 -15.27 -8.09 -4.80
N GLY A 186 -15.68 -6.93 -4.29
CA GLY A 186 -15.22 -5.63 -4.77
C GLY A 186 -13.74 -5.41 -4.46
N LEU A 187 -13.33 -5.69 -3.22
CA LEU A 187 -11.92 -5.69 -2.84
C LEU A 187 -11.11 -6.69 -3.65
N TRP A 188 -11.60 -7.92 -3.83
CA TRP A 188 -10.92 -8.95 -4.61
C TRP A 188 -10.63 -8.50 -6.05
N ARG A 189 -11.64 -7.96 -6.75
CA ARG A 189 -11.48 -7.44 -8.11
C ARG A 189 -10.48 -6.28 -8.17
N THR A 190 -10.50 -5.41 -7.15
CA THR A 190 -9.53 -4.31 -7.02
C THR A 190 -8.11 -4.83 -6.79
N PHE A 191 -7.95 -5.87 -5.96
CA PHE A 191 -6.68 -6.55 -5.75
C PHE A 191 -6.10 -7.12 -7.05
N LEU A 192 -6.91 -7.68 -7.95
CA LEU A 192 -6.44 -8.18 -9.24
C LEU A 192 -5.81 -7.07 -10.11
N VAL A 193 -6.33 -5.84 -10.04
CA VAL A 193 -5.71 -4.67 -10.68
C VAL A 193 -4.35 -4.36 -10.05
N TYR A 194 -4.25 -4.33 -8.73
CA TYR A 194 -2.99 -4.06 -8.02
C TYR A 194 -1.95 -5.16 -8.21
N LEU A 195 -2.37 -6.43 -8.25
CA LEU A 195 -1.54 -7.57 -8.60
C LEU A 195 -0.96 -7.40 -10.01
N THR A 196 -1.77 -6.92 -10.96
CA THR A 196 -1.29 -6.62 -12.32
C THR A 196 -0.22 -5.53 -12.31
N CYS A 197 -0.36 -4.49 -11.48
CA CYS A 197 0.65 -3.43 -11.33
C CYS A 197 1.98 -3.93 -10.70
N SER A 198 2.02 -5.12 -10.11
CA SER A 198 3.20 -5.67 -9.46
C SER A 198 4.33 -5.97 -10.46
N PRO A 199 5.61 -5.72 -10.10
CA PRO A 199 6.73 -6.17 -10.91
C PRO A 199 6.83 -7.71 -10.97
N LYS A 200 6.29 -8.42 -9.96
CA LYS A 200 6.29 -9.89 -9.92
C LYS A 200 5.25 -10.48 -10.89
N PRO A 201 5.49 -11.66 -11.46
CA PRO A 201 4.46 -12.38 -12.21
C PRO A 201 3.33 -12.83 -11.26
N ALA A 202 2.12 -12.97 -11.81
CA ALA A 202 0.93 -13.29 -11.02
C ALA A 202 1.10 -14.59 -10.20
N TRP A 203 1.69 -15.62 -10.82
CA TRP A 203 1.90 -16.92 -10.20
C TRP A 203 2.76 -16.86 -8.93
N GLU A 204 3.75 -15.95 -8.88
CA GLU A 204 4.63 -15.80 -7.72
C GLU A 204 3.89 -15.15 -6.54
N MET A 205 2.95 -14.24 -6.84
CA MET A 205 2.11 -13.61 -5.82
C MET A 205 1.01 -14.53 -5.31
N LEU A 206 0.46 -15.41 -6.16
CA LEU A 206 -0.57 -16.37 -5.76
C LEU A 206 0.00 -17.58 -5.02
N ALA A 207 1.28 -17.90 -5.22
CA ALA A 207 1.99 -18.96 -4.51
C ALA A 207 3.30 -18.42 -3.91
N PRO A 208 3.21 -17.48 -2.94
CA PRO A 208 4.40 -16.87 -2.37
C PRO A 208 5.19 -17.88 -1.56
N ARG A 209 6.52 -17.76 -1.61
CA ARG A 209 7.43 -18.60 -0.82
C ARG A 209 7.18 -18.40 0.67
N VAL A 210 7.55 -19.36 1.50
CA VAL A 210 7.58 -19.15 2.96
C VAL A 210 8.61 -18.04 3.26
N PRO A 211 8.27 -17.05 4.11
CA PRO A 211 9.22 -15.98 4.46
C PRO A 211 10.43 -16.56 5.18
N ALA A 212 11.64 -16.17 4.75
CA ALA A 212 12.87 -16.46 5.46
C ALA A 212 13.07 -15.44 6.59
N ASP A 213 13.70 -15.86 7.70
CA ASP A 213 14.11 -15.00 8.81
C ASP A 213 12.97 -14.11 9.36
N PHE A 214 11.75 -14.65 9.39
CA PHE A 214 10.55 -13.91 9.78
C PHE A 214 10.63 -13.40 11.21
N GLU A 215 11.12 -14.22 12.14
CA GLU A 215 11.28 -13.86 13.56
C GLU A 215 12.21 -12.65 13.73
N ALA A 216 13.39 -12.68 13.11
CA ALA A 216 14.34 -11.57 13.17
C ALA A 216 13.76 -10.27 12.57
N THR A 217 13.00 -10.39 11.47
CA THR A 217 12.30 -9.25 10.87
C THR A 217 11.20 -8.70 11.78
N PHE A 218 10.46 -9.58 12.45
CA PHE A 218 9.42 -9.23 13.41
C PHE A 218 10.01 -8.46 14.60
N GLU A 219 11.05 -9.00 15.23
CA GLU A 219 11.73 -8.37 16.37
C GLU A 219 12.31 -6.99 16.01
N ALA A 220 12.98 -6.89 14.85
CA ALA A 220 13.68 -5.67 14.45
C ALA A 220 12.75 -4.56 13.94
N HIS A 221 11.64 -4.91 13.30
CA HIS A 221 10.84 -3.95 12.51
C HIS A 221 9.36 -3.89 12.87
N PHE A 222 8.90 -4.64 13.87
CA PHE A 222 7.48 -4.66 14.24
C PHE A 222 7.19 -4.76 15.74
N MET A 223 8.06 -5.42 16.51
CA MET A 223 7.89 -5.52 17.96
C MET A 223 7.76 -4.13 18.62
N GLY A 224 6.78 -3.99 19.52
CA GLY A 224 6.48 -2.73 20.22
C GLY A 224 5.70 -1.69 19.43
N MET A 225 5.19 -2.04 18.23
CA MET A 225 4.38 -1.14 17.40
C MET A 225 2.86 -1.35 17.56
N THR A 226 2.39 -2.42 18.20
CA THR A 226 0.97 -2.80 18.29
C THR A 226 0.33 -2.35 19.60
N ALA A 227 -0.98 -2.06 19.58
CA ALA A 227 -1.75 -1.67 20.78
C ALA A 227 -1.81 -2.81 21.83
N GLU A 228 -2.06 -4.01 21.33
CA GLU A 228 -2.00 -5.25 22.10
C GLU A 228 -0.78 -6.06 21.66
N PRO A 229 -0.09 -6.75 22.59
CA PRO A 229 1.00 -7.65 22.24
C PRO A 229 0.56 -8.71 21.22
N ILE A 230 1.42 -9.02 20.27
CA ILE A 230 1.20 -10.06 19.28
C ILE A 230 2.50 -10.82 19.05
N GLU A 231 2.39 -12.12 18.83
CA GLU A 231 3.53 -13.00 18.56
C GLU A 231 3.74 -13.16 17.05
N ALA A 232 4.97 -13.46 16.64
CA ALA A 232 5.29 -13.73 15.23
C ALA A 232 4.47 -14.90 14.66
N THR A 233 4.18 -15.92 15.47
CA THR A 233 3.35 -17.07 15.10
C THR A 233 1.94 -16.66 14.67
N ALA A 234 1.30 -15.71 15.35
CA ALA A 234 -0.02 -15.21 14.99
C ALA A 234 -0.04 -14.48 13.63
N LEU A 235 1.07 -13.85 13.25
CA LEU A 235 1.23 -13.25 11.91
C LEU A 235 1.42 -14.30 10.83
N LEU A 236 2.11 -15.40 11.13
CA LEU A 236 2.23 -16.54 10.24
C LEU A 236 0.89 -17.27 10.07
N GLU A 237 0.07 -17.35 11.11
CA GLU A 237 -1.32 -17.83 10.99
C GLU A 237 -2.17 -16.90 10.11
N SER A 238 -1.98 -15.58 10.25
CA SER A 238 -2.63 -14.58 9.37
C SER A 238 -2.21 -14.76 7.90
N ARG A 239 -0.96 -15.14 7.64
CA ARG A 239 -0.49 -15.52 6.30
C ARG A 239 -1.21 -16.76 5.77
N GLU A 240 -1.31 -17.83 6.54
CA GLU A 240 -2.02 -19.04 6.09
C GLU A 240 -3.49 -18.76 5.78
N ARG A 241 -4.16 -17.99 6.65
CA ARG A 241 -5.54 -17.51 6.42
C ARG A 241 -5.65 -16.67 5.16
N LEU A 242 -4.69 -15.79 4.89
CA LEU A 242 -4.65 -15.00 3.65
C LEU A 242 -4.58 -15.91 2.43
N LEU A 243 -3.71 -16.91 2.42
CA LEU A 243 -3.58 -17.84 1.30
C LEU A 243 -4.86 -18.65 1.10
N ALA A 244 -5.49 -19.11 2.18
CA ALA A 244 -6.78 -19.79 2.12
C ALA A 244 -7.89 -18.86 1.58
N ARG A 245 -7.89 -17.59 1.99
CA ARG A 245 -8.86 -16.59 1.51
C ARG A 245 -8.68 -16.28 0.02
N VAL A 246 -7.44 -16.09 -0.44
CA VAL A 246 -7.12 -15.90 -1.86
C VAL A 246 -7.57 -17.10 -2.68
N ALA A 247 -7.32 -18.32 -2.18
CA ALA A 247 -7.80 -19.53 -2.83
C ALA A 247 -9.33 -19.56 -2.95
N HIS A 248 -10.04 -19.15 -1.91
CA HIS A 248 -11.50 -19.09 -1.89
C HIS A 248 -12.08 -18.01 -2.82
N TRP A 249 -11.45 -16.83 -2.91
CA TRP A 249 -11.90 -15.76 -3.80
C TRP A 249 -11.57 -15.99 -5.27
N LEU A 250 -10.62 -16.89 -5.56
CA LEU A 250 -10.23 -17.19 -6.93
C LEU A 250 -11.36 -17.94 -7.65
N ASP A 251 -12.16 -17.20 -8.40
CA ASP A 251 -13.22 -17.71 -9.26
C ASP A 251 -12.78 -17.83 -10.73
N GLU A 252 -13.72 -18.27 -11.57
CA GLU A 252 -13.44 -18.46 -13.00
C GLU A 252 -13.19 -17.14 -13.75
N PRO A 253 -13.99 -16.07 -13.58
CA PRO A 253 -13.68 -14.77 -14.18
C PRO A 253 -12.31 -14.23 -13.77
N SER A 254 -11.92 -14.38 -12.50
CA SER A 254 -10.60 -13.95 -12.01
C SER A 254 -9.47 -14.77 -12.63
N SER A 255 -9.67 -16.08 -12.76
CA SER A 255 -8.70 -16.97 -13.42
C SER A 255 -8.52 -16.60 -14.90
N ALA A 256 -9.63 -16.38 -15.61
CA ALA A 256 -9.62 -15.96 -17.00
C ALA A 256 -8.98 -14.57 -17.17
N PHE A 257 -9.24 -13.62 -16.26
CA PHE A 257 -8.59 -12.32 -16.25
C PHE A 257 -7.07 -12.44 -16.13
N LEU A 258 -6.57 -13.19 -15.15
CA LEU A 258 -5.13 -13.36 -14.95
C LEU A 258 -4.45 -14.03 -16.15
N GLN A 259 -5.11 -15.01 -16.77
CA GLN A 259 -4.63 -15.62 -18.02
C GLN A 259 -4.57 -14.60 -19.15
N SER A 260 -5.64 -13.81 -19.34
CA SER A 260 -5.70 -12.77 -20.37
C SER A 260 -4.55 -11.75 -20.25
N VAL A 261 -4.16 -11.41 -19.02
CA VAL A 261 -3.01 -10.53 -18.76
C VAL A 261 -1.69 -11.18 -19.19
N GLU A 262 -1.44 -12.44 -18.82
CA GLU A 262 -0.21 -13.16 -19.21
C GLU A 262 -0.16 -13.49 -20.72
N ASP A 263 -1.33 -13.54 -21.39
CA ASP A 263 -1.47 -13.65 -22.84
C ASP A 263 -1.40 -12.30 -23.59
N GLU A 264 -1.10 -11.21 -22.87
CA GLU A 264 -0.92 -9.86 -23.42
C GLU A 264 -2.20 -9.27 -24.07
N GLN A 265 -3.36 -9.86 -23.76
CA GLN A 265 -4.68 -9.42 -24.20
C GLN A 265 -5.60 -9.24 -22.98
N PRO A 266 -5.25 -8.33 -22.05
CA PRO A 266 -5.94 -8.22 -20.77
C PRO A 266 -7.40 -7.79 -20.96
N ASP A 267 -8.34 -8.56 -20.39
CA ASP A 267 -9.76 -8.23 -20.39
C ASP A 267 -10.23 -7.81 -19.00
N PHE A 268 -10.11 -6.51 -18.71
CA PHE A 268 -10.60 -5.92 -17.45
C PHE A 268 -12.13 -5.95 -17.31
N GLY A 269 -12.86 -6.27 -18.39
CA GLY A 269 -14.31 -6.52 -18.35
C GLY A 269 -14.66 -7.77 -17.54
N LEU A 270 -13.79 -8.79 -17.53
CA LEU A 270 -13.96 -10.01 -16.73
C LEU A 270 -14.03 -9.75 -15.22
N ILE A 271 -13.40 -8.68 -14.76
CA ILE A 271 -13.45 -8.23 -13.35
C ILE A 271 -14.31 -6.98 -13.16
N GLY A 272 -15.06 -6.56 -14.18
CA GLY A 272 -15.97 -5.41 -14.12
C GLY A 272 -15.29 -4.06 -13.85
N LEU A 273 -14.00 -3.92 -14.16
CA LEU A 273 -13.19 -2.71 -13.91
C LEU A 273 -12.50 -2.25 -15.20
N ALA A 274 -13.25 -2.13 -16.30
CA ALA A 274 -12.71 -1.82 -17.62
C ALA A 274 -11.83 -0.55 -17.66
N HIS A 275 -12.18 0.47 -16.88
CA HIS A 275 -11.41 1.73 -16.77
C HIS A 275 -10.02 1.54 -16.16
N ALA A 276 -9.79 0.47 -15.39
CA ALA A 276 -8.49 0.20 -14.77
C ALA A 276 -7.39 -0.13 -15.80
N ALA A 277 -7.77 -0.50 -17.03
CA ALA A 277 -6.84 -0.70 -18.14
C ALA A 277 -6.01 0.58 -18.45
N ASP A 278 -6.54 1.76 -18.13
CA ASP A 278 -5.90 3.03 -18.38
C ASP A 278 -4.92 3.48 -17.29
N LEU A 279 -4.86 2.75 -16.17
CA LEU A 279 -3.97 3.10 -15.06
C LEU A 279 -2.50 2.98 -15.49
N PRO A 280 -1.64 3.98 -15.17
CA PRO A 280 -0.22 3.96 -15.50
C PRO A 280 0.53 2.71 -15.04
N GLY A 281 0.21 2.19 -13.85
CA GLY A 281 0.81 0.95 -13.34
C GLY A 281 0.47 -0.27 -14.20
N VAL A 282 -0.77 -0.38 -14.66
CA VAL A 282 -1.24 -1.42 -15.58
C VAL A 282 -0.55 -1.28 -16.93
N ARG A 283 -0.59 -0.09 -17.54
CA ARG A 283 0.06 0.16 -18.84
C ARG A 283 1.55 -0.15 -18.81
N ARG A 284 2.25 0.19 -17.72
CA ARG A 284 3.66 -0.16 -17.53
C ARG A 284 3.87 -1.67 -17.42
N LYS A 285 3.00 -2.40 -16.69
CA LYS A 285 3.06 -3.86 -16.65
C LYS A 285 2.95 -4.45 -18.06
N LEU A 286 1.93 -4.06 -18.81
CA LEU A 286 1.67 -4.60 -20.14
C LEU A 286 2.83 -4.30 -21.11
N HIS A 287 3.41 -3.10 -21.02
CA HIS A 287 4.63 -2.77 -21.76
C HIS A 287 5.80 -3.71 -21.42
N ASN A 288 6.02 -4.00 -20.14
CA ASN A 288 7.07 -4.93 -19.72
C ASN A 288 6.80 -6.38 -20.15
N LEU A 289 5.52 -6.80 -20.17
CA LEU A 289 5.12 -8.12 -20.66
C LEU A 289 5.43 -8.28 -22.16
N ALA A 290 5.11 -7.24 -22.95
CA ALA A 290 5.40 -7.18 -24.39
C ALA A 290 6.89 -7.32 -24.73
N GLN A 291 7.78 -6.96 -23.79
CA GLN A 291 9.22 -7.06 -23.97
C GLN A 291 9.81 -8.42 -23.55
N ARG A 292 9.01 -9.33 -22.98
CA ARG A 292 9.49 -10.67 -22.58
C ARG A 292 9.84 -11.53 -23.78
N THR A 293 10.86 -12.38 -23.64
CA THR A 293 11.15 -13.42 -24.62
C THR A 293 10.03 -14.46 -24.66
N VAL A 294 9.87 -15.13 -25.81
CA VAL A 294 8.88 -16.22 -25.99
C VAL A 294 9.05 -17.31 -24.92
N ALA A 295 10.30 -17.68 -24.60
CA ALA A 295 10.60 -18.68 -23.57
C ALA A 295 10.15 -18.24 -22.17
N LYS A 296 10.42 -16.98 -21.79
CA LYS A 296 9.99 -16.44 -20.48
C LYS A 296 8.47 -16.37 -20.39
N ARG A 297 7.81 -15.97 -21.47
CA ARG A 297 6.35 -15.91 -21.54
C ARG A 297 5.71 -17.30 -21.44
N ALA A 298 6.25 -18.30 -22.14
CA ALA A 298 5.78 -19.67 -22.02
C ALA A 298 5.97 -20.22 -20.59
N ALA A 299 7.12 -19.93 -19.97
CA ALA A 299 7.39 -20.34 -18.59
C ALA A 299 6.44 -19.70 -17.57
N ASP A 300 6.22 -18.38 -17.63
CA ASP A 300 5.31 -17.69 -16.70
C ASP A 300 3.85 -18.14 -16.87
N ARG A 301 3.40 -18.38 -18.10
CA ARG A 301 2.08 -18.94 -18.38
C ARG A 301 1.92 -20.35 -17.82
N GLY A 302 2.89 -21.23 -18.05
CA GLY A 302 2.88 -22.57 -17.47
C GLY A 302 2.81 -22.54 -15.94
N GLN A 303 3.64 -21.71 -15.30
CA GLN A 303 3.61 -21.54 -13.84
C GLN A 303 2.27 -21.00 -13.33
N LEU A 304 1.66 -20.04 -14.05
CA LEU A 304 0.34 -19.53 -13.69
C LEU A 304 -0.72 -20.64 -13.78
N THR A 305 -0.78 -21.37 -14.89
CA THR A 305 -1.71 -22.49 -15.06
C THR A 305 -1.55 -23.53 -13.94
N ASP A 306 -0.32 -23.91 -13.61
CA ASP A 306 -0.04 -24.87 -12.54
C ASP A 306 -0.44 -24.35 -11.15
N VAL A 307 -0.21 -23.06 -10.87
CA VAL A 307 -0.63 -22.42 -9.61
C VAL A 307 -2.16 -22.39 -9.52
N LEU A 308 -2.86 -21.95 -10.57
CA LEU A 308 -4.32 -21.89 -10.58
C LEU A 308 -4.94 -23.30 -10.41
N ALA A 309 -4.40 -24.31 -11.10
CA ALA A 309 -4.85 -25.70 -10.96
C ALA A 309 -4.66 -26.24 -9.53
N ARG A 310 -3.50 -25.96 -8.91
CA ARG A 310 -3.23 -26.38 -7.52
C ARG A 310 -4.12 -25.70 -6.51
N ILE A 311 -4.47 -24.43 -6.72
CA ILE A 311 -5.38 -23.69 -5.85
C ILE A 311 -6.79 -24.27 -5.96
N LYS A 312 -7.29 -24.53 -7.19
CA LYS A 312 -8.61 -25.12 -7.43
C LYS A 312 -8.76 -26.55 -6.90
N ALA A 313 -7.65 -27.29 -6.74
CA ALA A 313 -7.66 -28.66 -6.24
C ALA A 313 -7.64 -28.79 -4.70
N ARG A 314 -7.51 -27.67 -3.98
CA ARG A 314 -7.53 -27.61 -2.50
C ARG A 314 -8.93 -27.31 -2.00
#